data_AF-A0AAN8WS51-F1
#
_entry.id   AF-A0AAN8WS51-F1
#
_cell.length_a   1.000
_cell.length_b   1.000
_cell.length_c   1.000
_cell.angle_alpha   90.00
_cell.angle_beta   90.00
_cell.angle_gamma   90.00
#
_symmetry.space_group_name_H-M   'P 1'
#
loop_
_entity.id
_entity.type
_entity.pdbx_description
1 polymer ?
#
loop_
_entity_poly.entity_id
_entity_poly.type
_entity_poly.pdbx_seq_one_letter_code
_entity_poly.pdbx_strand_id
1 'polypeptide(L)'
;MWDWDMWMRLEDVRRGRECIVPDVSRTYHFGSSGLNMNSYFQDIYFKKHSFNTLQYVELRDLDSLRREAYEAMLHEMLQRGEVQNDTYNPCDENFLPRTTGHIYLLFIQMLHGKDFSTWLQVARCLQIWDLDGRGYHHGMWRLNIKSNPFFIIGYPYSPYAYV
;
A
#
# COMPACT_ATOMS: atom_id res chain seq x y z
N MET A 1 -10.08 -15.47 -23.55
CA MET A 1 -10.63 -15.79 -22.21
C MET A 1 -10.19 -14.67 -21.29
N TRP A 2 -11.08 -14.11 -20.46
CA TRP A 2 -10.72 -13.03 -19.52
C TRP A 2 -10.45 -13.63 -18.14
N ASP A 3 -9.49 -13.07 -17.42
CA ASP A 3 -9.31 -13.38 -16.00
C ASP A 3 -10.45 -12.75 -15.20
N TRP A 4 -11.19 -13.58 -14.46
CA TRP A 4 -12.41 -13.16 -13.75
C TRP A 4 -12.13 -12.10 -12.68
N ASP A 5 -10.96 -12.17 -12.04
CA ASP A 5 -10.53 -11.24 -11.01
C ASP A 5 -10.16 -9.88 -11.63
N MET A 6 -9.57 -9.87 -12.82
CA MET A 6 -9.33 -8.64 -13.58
C MET A 6 -10.65 -7.98 -14.00
N TRP A 7 -11.63 -8.77 -14.46
CA TRP A 7 -12.96 -8.27 -14.77
C TRP A 7 -13.65 -7.63 -13.56
N MET A 8 -13.57 -8.27 -12.39
CA MET A 8 -14.15 -7.72 -11.14
C MET A 8 -13.54 -6.38 -10.71
N ARG A 9 -12.30 -6.09 -11.11
CA ARG A 9 -11.60 -4.82 -10.78
C ARG A 9 -11.97 -3.66 -11.68
N LEU A 10 -12.62 -3.91 -12.82
CA LEU A 10 -13.08 -2.85 -13.73
C LEU A 10 -14.02 -1.88 -13.02
N GLU A 11 -13.95 -0.61 -13.40
CA GLU A 11 -14.70 0.48 -12.77
C GLU A 11 -16.22 0.23 -12.82
N ASP A 12 -16.72 -0.27 -13.95
CA ASP A 12 -18.15 -0.58 -14.14
C ASP A 12 -18.67 -1.70 -13.22
N VAL A 13 -17.77 -2.58 -12.76
CA VAL A 13 -18.08 -3.72 -11.88
C VAL A 13 -17.85 -3.34 -10.40
N ARG A 14 -16.66 -2.81 -10.08
CA ARG A 14 -16.31 -2.42 -8.71
C ARG A 14 -17.11 -1.21 -8.24
N ARG A 15 -17.41 -0.25 -9.13
CA ARG A 15 -18.22 0.96 -8.90
C ARG A 15 -17.76 1.78 -7.69
N GLY A 16 -16.45 2.02 -7.61
CA GLY A 16 -15.84 2.81 -6.53
C GLY A 16 -15.81 2.14 -5.15
N ARG A 17 -16.34 0.91 -4.98
CA ARG A 17 -16.31 0.18 -3.71
C ARG A 17 -14.90 -0.30 -3.37
N GLU A 18 -14.66 -0.52 -2.09
CA GLU A 18 -13.36 -0.91 -1.53
C GLU A 18 -13.43 -2.26 -0.81
N CYS A 19 -12.26 -2.82 -0.51
CA CYS A 19 -12.13 -4.07 0.23
C CYS A 19 -11.27 -3.83 1.47
N ILE A 20 -11.64 -4.47 2.58
CA ILE A 20 -10.84 -4.48 3.80
C ILE A 20 -9.74 -5.54 3.63
N VAL A 21 -8.50 -5.16 3.92
CA VAL A 21 -7.34 -6.05 3.91
C VAL A 21 -6.57 -5.89 5.22
N PRO A 22 -6.01 -6.98 5.79
CA PRO A 22 -5.14 -6.87 6.96
C PRO A 22 -3.72 -6.46 6.55
N ASP A 23 -3.02 -5.74 7.43
CA ASP A 23 -1.60 -5.40 7.25
C ASP A 23 -0.70 -6.65 7.09
N VAL A 24 -1.06 -7.75 7.77
CA VAL A 24 -0.38 -9.05 7.65
C VAL A 24 -1.36 -10.10 7.13
N SER A 25 -1.09 -10.64 5.95
CA SER A 25 -1.97 -11.61 5.27
C SER A 25 -2.27 -12.85 6.11
N ARG A 26 -3.49 -13.35 5.91
CA ARG A 26 -4.01 -14.60 6.52
C ARG A 26 -4.02 -15.78 5.55
N THR A 27 -3.56 -15.57 4.32
CA THR A 27 -3.36 -16.60 3.30
C THR A 27 -1.96 -16.47 2.71
N TYR A 28 -1.40 -17.58 2.24
CA TYR A 28 -0.09 -17.63 1.62
C TYR A 28 -0.17 -18.42 0.31
N HIS A 29 0.25 -17.78 -0.79
CA HIS A 29 0.25 -18.40 -2.10
C HIS A 29 1.55 -19.20 -2.28
N PHE A 30 1.46 -20.54 -2.33
CA PHE A 30 2.62 -21.44 -2.45
C PHE A 30 2.75 -22.12 -3.82
N GLY A 31 1.77 -21.96 -4.71
CA GLY A 31 1.78 -22.64 -6.01
C GLY A 31 2.81 -22.03 -6.96
N SER A 32 3.93 -22.71 -7.20
CA SER A 32 5.00 -22.21 -8.09
C SER A 32 4.83 -22.58 -9.57
N SER A 33 3.72 -23.23 -9.91
CA SER A 33 3.35 -23.64 -11.28
C SER A 33 1.84 -23.52 -11.45
N GLY A 34 1.39 -22.95 -12.56
CA GLY A 34 -0.03 -22.74 -12.86
C GLY A 34 -0.22 -21.97 -14.16
N LEU A 35 -1.47 -21.56 -14.44
CA LEU A 35 -1.84 -20.92 -15.71
C LEU A 35 -0.99 -19.67 -16.01
N ASN A 36 -0.82 -18.79 -15.01
CA ASN A 36 -0.09 -17.53 -15.11
C ASN A 36 1.09 -17.47 -14.11
N MET A 37 1.61 -18.63 -13.70
CA MET A 37 2.58 -18.74 -12.61
C MET A 37 3.75 -19.65 -12.96
N ASN A 38 4.96 -19.22 -12.60
CA ASN A 38 6.19 -20.00 -12.71
C ASN A 38 7.09 -19.74 -11.48
N SER A 39 8.15 -20.52 -11.34
CA SER A 39 9.05 -20.46 -10.18
C SER A 39 9.71 -19.09 -9.99
N TYR A 40 10.16 -18.47 -11.08
CA TYR A 40 10.77 -17.14 -11.04
C TYR A 40 9.78 -16.09 -10.51
N PHE A 41 8.55 -16.08 -11.03
CA PHE A 41 7.52 -15.13 -10.60
C PHE A 41 7.11 -15.34 -9.14
N GLN A 42 7.04 -16.61 -8.71
CA GLN A 42 6.78 -16.99 -7.32
C GLN A 42 7.88 -16.49 -6.38
N ASP A 43 9.16 -16.68 -6.74
CA ASP A 43 10.31 -16.27 -5.93
C ASP A 43 10.42 -14.75 -5.79
N ILE A 44 10.11 -13.99 -6.85
CA ILE A 44 10.20 -12.53 -6.85
C ILE A 44 9.06 -11.87 -6.05
N TYR A 45 7.80 -12.28 -6.25
CA TYR A 45 6.65 -11.53 -5.74
C TYR A 45 5.92 -12.17 -4.56
N PHE A 46 5.99 -13.49 -4.38
CA PHE A 46 5.10 -14.19 -3.43
C PHE A 46 5.85 -14.82 -2.26
N LYS A 47 7.06 -15.32 -2.48
CA LYS A 47 7.82 -16.09 -1.47
C LYS A 47 8.16 -15.31 -0.20
N LYS A 48 8.39 -14.00 -0.32
CA LYS A 48 8.68 -13.11 0.81
C LYS A 48 7.42 -12.43 1.38
N HIS A 49 6.23 -12.78 0.91
CA HIS A 49 5.00 -12.18 1.40
C HIS A 49 4.78 -12.54 2.87
N SER A 50 4.54 -11.54 3.71
CA SER A 50 4.30 -11.75 5.13
C SER A 50 3.04 -12.60 5.34
N PHE A 51 3.12 -13.55 6.27
CA PHE A 51 2.04 -14.46 6.62
C PHE A 51 1.93 -14.57 8.14
N ASN A 52 0.74 -14.31 8.68
CA ASN A 52 0.53 -14.37 10.12
C ASN A 52 0.37 -15.81 10.63
N THR A 53 1.12 -16.14 11.67
CA THR A 53 1.06 -17.44 12.36
C THR A 53 0.41 -17.36 13.75
N LEU A 54 0.10 -16.17 14.24
CA LEU A 54 -0.54 -15.97 15.53
C LEU A 54 -2.01 -16.39 15.48
N GLN A 55 -2.44 -17.15 16.49
CA GLN A 55 -3.83 -17.56 16.66
C GLN A 55 -4.59 -16.53 17.50
N TYR A 56 -5.91 -16.46 17.32
CA TYR A 56 -6.82 -15.63 18.13
C TYR A 56 -6.42 -14.15 18.22
N VAL A 57 -5.92 -13.58 17.13
CA VAL A 57 -5.59 -12.15 17.06
C VAL A 57 -6.87 -11.34 17.15
N GLU A 58 -7.00 -10.56 18.21
CA GLU A 58 -8.06 -9.56 18.34
C GLU A 58 -7.78 -8.38 17.42
N LEU A 59 -8.71 -8.13 16.50
CA LEU A 59 -8.64 -6.97 15.62
C LEU A 59 -8.98 -5.71 16.40
N ARG A 60 -8.20 -4.66 16.19
CA ARG A 60 -8.38 -3.38 16.87
C ARG A 60 -9.35 -2.52 16.07
N ASP A 61 -10.29 -1.90 16.78
CA ASP A 61 -11.13 -0.80 16.31
C ASP A 61 -11.75 -1.03 14.91
N LEU A 62 -12.56 -2.08 14.78
CA LEU A 62 -13.19 -2.43 13.50
C LEU A 62 -14.16 -1.37 12.99
N ASP A 63 -14.73 -0.56 13.89
CA ASP A 63 -15.66 0.50 13.50
C ASP A 63 -14.96 1.67 12.80
N SER A 64 -13.66 1.89 13.09
CA SER A 64 -12.82 2.85 12.35
C SER A 64 -12.66 2.52 10.87
N LEU A 65 -12.91 1.27 10.43
CA LEU A 65 -12.81 0.86 9.03
C LEU A 65 -14.05 1.24 8.21
N ARG A 66 -15.10 1.80 8.84
CA ARG A 66 -16.23 2.37 8.11
C ARG A 66 -15.79 3.66 7.42
N ARG A 67 -16.26 3.87 6.19
CA ARG A 67 -15.86 4.98 5.31
C ARG A 67 -15.55 6.30 6.03
N GLU A 68 -16.54 6.91 6.70
CA GLU A 68 -16.36 8.22 7.33
C GLU A 68 -15.41 8.21 8.54
N ALA A 69 -15.42 7.12 9.32
CA ALA A 69 -14.51 6.96 10.45
C ALA A 69 -13.06 6.76 9.97
N TYR A 70 -12.88 6.07 8.84
CA TYR A 70 -11.57 5.81 8.26
C TYR A 70 -10.92 7.10 7.76
N GLU A 71 -11.68 7.95 7.06
CA GLU A 71 -11.22 9.28 6.63
C GLU A 71 -10.79 10.15 7.83
N ALA A 72 -11.60 10.17 8.90
CA ALA A 72 -11.29 10.94 10.11
C ALA A 72 -9.99 10.44 10.79
N MET A 73 -9.84 9.12 10.92
CA MET A 73 -8.63 8.50 11.46
C MET A 73 -7.40 8.82 10.60
N LEU A 74 -7.52 8.73 9.27
CA LEU A 74 -6.42 9.06 8.37
C LEU A 74 -6.00 10.52 8.50
N HIS A 75 -6.94 11.47 8.51
CA HIS A 75 -6.63 12.88 8.71
C HIS A 75 -5.87 13.13 10.01
N GLU A 76 -6.29 12.53 11.12
CA GLU A 76 -5.59 12.66 12.41
C GLU A 76 -4.16 12.09 12.35
N MET A 77 -3.97 10.95 11.68
CA MET A 77 -2.65 10.34 11.50
C MET A 77 -1.74 11.21 10.63
N LEU A 78 -2.26 11.76 9.53
CA LEU A 78 -1.50 12.58 8.60
C LEU A 78 -1.07 13.92 9.23
N GLN A 79 -1.94 14.57 10.01
CA GLN A 79 -1.60 15.80 10.74
C GLN A 79 -0.47 15.63 11.76
N ARG A 80 -0.29 14.41 12.28
CA ARG A 80 0.81 14.06 13.20
C ARG A 80 2.06 13.57 12.47
N GLY A 81 1.98 13.35 11.16
CA GLY A 81 3.04 12.79 10.36
C GLY A 81 4.17 13.79 10.10
N GLU A 82 5.39 13.28 10.09
CA GLU A 82 6.59 14.05 9.74
C GLU A 82 6.90 13.88 8.25
N VAL A 83 6.87 14.99 7.51
CA VAL A 83 7.23 15.00 6.09
C VAL A 83 8.72 14.72 5.95
N GLN A 84 9.04 13.67 5.20
CA GLN A 84 10.42 13.33 4.90
C GLN A 84 10.99 14.26 3.83
N ASN A 85 12.28 14.58 4.01
CA ASN A 85 12.99 15.53 3.18
C ASN A 85 13.14 15.00 1.74
N ASP A 86 12.75 15.82 0.77
CA ASP A 86 12.74 15.55 -0.67
C ASP A 86 14.15 15.52 -1.30
N THR A 87 15.17 15.97 -0.57
CA THR A 87 16.57 15.92 -1.03
C THR A 87 17.22 14.53 -0.92
N TYR A 88 16.64 13.60 -0.17
CA TYR A 88 17.15 12.23 -0.05
C TYR A 88 16.42 11.30 -1.01
N ASN A 89 17.16 10.34 -1.58
CA ASN A 89 16.56 9.33 -2.43
C ASN A 89 15.64 8.42 -1.58
N PRO A 90 14.34 8.31 -1.89
CA PRO A 90 13.40 7.48 -1.14
C PRO A 90 13.75 5.98 -1.17
N CYS A 91 14.61 5.58 -2.10
CA CYS A 91 15.08 4.21 -2.25
C CYS A 91 16.33 3.90 -1.42
N ASP A 92 16.95 4.90 -0.76
CA ASP A 92 18.08 4.66 0.12
C ASP A 92 17.62 4.02 1.43
N GLU A 93 18.39 3.04 1.93
CA GLU A 93 18.09 2.39 3.21
C GLU A 93 18.05 3.39 4.38
N ASN A 94 18.72 4.54 4.24
CA ASN A 94 18.78 5.59 5.26
C ASN A 94 17.69 6.66 5.11
N PHE A 95 16.79 6.53 4.14
CA PHE A 95 15.72 7.51 3.91
C PHE A 95 14.85 7.69 5.16
N LEU A 96 14.40 6.59 5.76
CA LEU A 96 13.68 6.63 7.04
C LEU A 96 14.65 6.40 8.21
N PRO A 97 14.64 7.26 9.25
CA PRO A 97 15.46 7.07 10.43
C PRO A 97 15.08 5.79 11.18
N ARG A 98 16.00 5.27 11.99
CA ARG A 98 15.77 4.07 12.82
C ARG A 98 15.05 4.46 14.12
N THR A 99 13.77 4.81 13.99
CA THR A 99 12.84 5.09 15.10
C THR A 99 11.74 4.03 15.13
N THR A 100 10.84 4.08 16.12
CA THR A 100 9.70 3.17 16.23
C THR A 100 8.44 3.92 16.61
N GLY A 101 7.32 3.68 15.91
CA GLY A 101 6.03 4.30 16.20
C GLY A 101 5.87 5.73 15.68
N HIS A 102 6.83 6.25 14.92
CA HIS A 102 6.70 7.56 14.26
C HIS A 102 5.93 7.41 12.95
N ILE A 103 5.16 8.44 12.58
CA ILE A 103 4.43 8.49 11.32
C ILE A 103 5.25 9.32 10.34
N TYR A 104 5.58 8.74 9.19
CA TYR A 104 6.36 9.42 8.15
C TYR A 104 5.55 9.60 6.88
N LEU A 105 5.71 10.76 6.25
CA LEU A 105 5.01 11.12 5.01
C LEU A 105 6.01 11.33 3.87
N LEU A 106 5.70 10.80 2.69
CA LEU A 106 6.40 11.07 1.44
C LEU A 106 5.39 11.53 0.40
N PHE A 107 5.64 12.67 -0.24
CA PHE A 107 4.84 13.14 -1.36
C PHE A 107 5.50 12.75 -2.68
N ILE A 108 4.72 12.18 -3.59
CA ILE A 108 5.17 11.78 -4.93
C ILE A 108 4.31 12.43 -6.00
N GLN A 109 4.87 12.64 -7.19
CA GLN A 109 4.09 13.15 -8.30
C GLN A 109 3.02 12.14 -8.73
N MET A 110 1.77 12.60 -8.79
CA MET A 110 0.59 11.90 -9.29
C MET A 110 -0.39 12.93 -9.84
N LEU A 111 -0.44 13.08 -11.17
CA LEU A 111 -1.24 14.13 -11.82
C LEU A 111 -2.72 13.77 -11.95
N HIS A 112 -3.06 12.49 -12.00
CA HIS A 112 -4.44 12.00 -12.10
C HIS A 112 -4.57 10.59 -11.50
N GLY A 113 -5.79 10.09 -11.32
CA GLY A 113 -6.11 8.83 -10.62
C GLY A 113 -5.56 7.53 -11.23
N LYS A 114 -4.86 7.62 -12.35
CA LYS A 114 -4.22 6.50 -13.06
C LYS A 114 -2.72 6.73 -13.28
N ASP A 115 -2.18 7.84 -12.79
CA ASP A 115 -0.75 8.15 -12.87
C ASP A 115 -0.01 7.41 -11.75
N PHE A 116 0.43 6.19 -12.05
CA PHE A 116 1.21 5.37 -11.12
C PHE A 116 2.70 5.38 -11.46
N SER A 117 3.15 6.26 -12.37
CA SER A 117 4.51 6.23 -12.90
C SER A 117 5.58 6.31 -11.80
N THR A 118 5.47 7.31 -10.91
CA THR A 118 6.37 7.49 -9.76
C THR A 118 6.20 6.37 -8.73
N TRP A 119 4.95 6.00 -8.42
CA TRP A 119 4.65 4.95 -7.44
C TRP A 119 5.31 3.62 -7.82
N LEU A 120 5.23 3.20 -9.09
CA LEU A 120 5.80 1.93 -9.52
C LEU A 120 7.34 1.91 -9.40
N GLN A 121 8.01 3.05 -9.54
CA GLN A 121 9.46 3.13 -9.28
C GLN A 121 9.79 3.03 -7.78
N VAL A 122 8.99 3.69 -6.93
CA VAL A 122 9.13 3.59 -5.46
C VAL A 122 8.87 2.16 -5.00
N ALA A 123 7.78 1.53 -5.47
CA ALA A 123 7.44 0.15 -5.15
C ALA A 123 8.55 -0.83 -5.55
N ARG A 124 9.14 -0.63 -6.74
CA ARG A 124 10.26 -1.44 -7.22
C ARG A 124 11.46 -1.36 -6.29
N CYS A 125 11.86 -0.17 -5.87
CA CYS A 125 13.04 -0.02 -5.02
C CYS A 125 12.80 -0.49 -3.58
N LEU A 126 11.56 -0.39 -3.09
CA LEU A 126 11.13 -1.01 -1.83
C LEU A 126 10.98 -2.54 -1.94
N GLN A 127 11.22 -3.13 -3.11
CA GLN A 127 11.10 -4.56 -3.39
C GLN A 127 9.71 -5.13 -3.06
N ILE A 128 8.66 -4.36 -3.35
CA ILE A 128 7.26 -4.76 -3.23
C ILE A 128 6.60 -4.85 -4.62
N TRP A 129 5.30 -5.13 -4.66
CA TRP A 129 4.54 -5.29 -5.90
C TRP A 129 4.57 -4.01 -6.77
N ASP A 130 5.17 -4.11 -7.96
CA ASP A 130 5.40 -3.00 -8.90
C ASP A 130 4.87 -3.27 -10.33
N LEU A 131 4.02 -4.27 -10.53
CA LEU A 131 3.48 -4.62 -11.85
C LEU A 131 2.23 -3.82 -12.25
N ASP A 132 1.45 -3.37 -11.28
CA ASP A 132 0.27 -2.54 -11.44
C ASP A 132 -0.03 -1.77 -10.14
N GLY A 133 -0.79 -0.68 -10.23
CA GLY A 133 -1.17 0.13 -9.07
C GLY A 133 -2.08 -0.66 -8.12
N ARG A 134 -1.56 -1.01 -6.94
CA ARG A 134 -2.29 -1.73 -5.87
C ARG A 134 -2.04 -1.09 -4.52
N GLY A 135 -2.92 -1.37 -3.55
CA GLY A 135 -2.77 -0.92 -2.17
C GLY A 135 -2.99 0.57 -1.95
N TYR A 136 -3.57 1.28 -2.93
CA TYR A 136 -3.88 2.69 -2.80
C TYR A 136 -5.32 2.91 -2.33
N HIS A 137 -5.51 3.99 -1.60
CA HIS A 137 -6.79 4.54 -1.21
C HIS A 137 -6.74 6.05 -1.45
N HIS A 138 -7.60 6.56 -2.33
CA HIS A 138 -7.62 7.97 -2.77
C HIS A 138 -6.23 8.56 -3.12
N GLY A 139 -5.37 7.79 -3.81
CA GLY A 139 -4.03 8.25 -4.21
C GLY A 139 -2.99 8.29 -3.08
N MET A 140 -3.26 7.61 -1.96
CA MET A 140 -2.32 7.38 -0.88
C MET A 140 -2.08 5.89 -0.67
N TRP A 141 -0.84 5.53 -0.34
CA TRP A 141 -0.42 4.19 0.05
C TRP A 141 0.05 4.20 1.49
N ARG A 142 -0.33 3.17 2.25
CA ARG A 142 0.09 2.96 3.62
C ARG A 142 0.93 1.69 3.73
N LEU A 143 2.13 1.83 4.27
CA LEU A 143 3.07 0.75 4.52
C LEU A 143 3.58 0.81 5.96
N ASN A 144 4.25 -0.26 6.42
CA ASN A 144 5.04 -0.23 7.65
C ASN A 144 6.50 -0.50 7.28
N ILE A 145 7.38 0.47 7.52
CA ILE A 145 8.82 0.34 7.27
C ILE A 145 9.55 0.59 8.60
N LYS A 146 10.42 -0.36 9.00
CA LYS A 146 11.18 -0.30 10.27
C LYS A 146 10.26 -0.04 11.49
N SER A 147 9.08 -0.66 11.52
CA SER A 147 8.08 -0.46 12.59
C SER A 147 7.52 0.96 12.71
N ASN A 148 7.55 1.73 11.61
CA ASN A 148 6.94 3.04 11.48
C ASN A 148 5.86 3.00 10.39
N PRO A 149 4.65 3.51 10.66
CA PRO A 149 3.69 3.81 9.61
C PRO A 149 4.28 4.81 8.62
N PHE A 150 4.27 4.43 7.35
CA PHE A 150 4.78 5.24 6.26
C PHE A 150 3.67 5.47 5.23
N PHE A 151 3.34 6.74 5.01
CA PHE A 151 2.32 7.18 4.08
C PHE A 151 2.97 7.82 2.86
N ILE A 152 2.61 7.33 1.68
CA ILE A 152 3.07 7.85 0.40
C ILE A 152 1.86 8.48 -0.29
N ILE A 153 1.91 9.78 -0.56
CA ILE A 153 0.77 10.60 -0.97
C ILE A 153 1.02 11.17 -2.37
N GLY A 154 0.09 10.94 -3.30
CA GLY A 154 0.16 11.47 -4.66
C GLY A 154 -0.24 12.94 -4.74
N TYR A 155 0.70 13.83 -5.07
CA TYR A 155 0.48 15.26 -5.31
C TYR A 155 0.42 15.58 -6.81
N PRO A 156 -0.52 16.41 -7.30
CA PRO A 156 -1.59 17.10 -6.56
C PRO A 156 -2.93 16.35 -6.52
N TYR A 157 -3.00 15.13 -7.08
CA TYR A 157 -4.27 14.41 -7.28
C TYR A 157 -4.96 13.97 -5.98
N SER A 158 -4.20 13.48 -4.99
CA SER A 158 -4.77 12.95 -3.76
C SER A 158 -5.43 14.06 -2.94
N PRO A 159 -6.62 13.86 -2.35
CA PRO A 159 -7.21 14.81 -1.42
C PRO A 159 -6.31 15.04 -0.19
N TYR A 160 -5.44 14.08 0.13
CA TYR A 160 -4.49 14.15 1.25
C TYR A 160 -3.27 15.04 0.97
N ALA A 161 -3.14 15.58 -0.25
CA ALA A 161 -2.04 16.44 -0.65
C ALA A 161 -2.02 17.81 0.05
N TYR A 162 -3.10 18.18 0.74
CA TYR A 162 -3.31 19.51 1.34
C TYR A 162 -3.64 19.45 2.84
N VAL A 163 -3.45 18.27 3.46
CA VAL A 163 -3.70 18.03 4.89
C VAL A 163 -2.54 18.55 5.73
#